data_AF-A0A074RYV6-F1
#
_entry.id   AF-A0A074RYV6-F1
#
_cell.length_a   1.000
_cell.length_b   1.000
_cell.length_c   1.000
_cell.angle_alpha   90.00
_cell.angle_beta   90.00
_cell.angle_gamma   90.00
#
_symmetry.space_group_name_H-M   'P 1'
#
loop_
_entity.id
_entity.type
_entity.pdbx_description
1 polymer ?
#
loop_
_entity_poly.entity_id
_entity_poly.type
_entity_poly.pdbx_seq_one_letter_code
_entity_poly.pdbx_strand_id
1 'polypeptide(L)'
;MLTTLNNERHGHWGRAFPDYLESYTNQALAVPTPPPDEPTMRVKAVTIDMIDALGWVLNGVGKMAAKHISLSMLKSILDASKNPEGMKELANPKLVAGCVELLGVVEPLFGYEYGYVCFRILNLAIGACMLRKAGQLGDTLGRMSLASESYSVFWADCAVVVYSDLQGKGAVSLGLCAAFTADVLDRLVELLYANQKHYFIILKELQSMGLSGLMLVLRAHIQDGGVETPSNMHGGALIERFKQPYSRLLWRYLLAVPVFIEHEAQAAYEIHLYVTYWARFRDSHFVDLEDSRNLLQAFNERLLSTRMVHLTGVMILMRFVEPLVVRGCEDLIPTLMERSLRLMWSSVINDGPDTSTARALVGNLLTCIRYILQEVEPKSFKYQQWIVDLVDCIIDEGLTDLVLRVLVAAPDFVPDQLDATERLYNAASEFYEELVYIAPKSYLTLRLNDSGTLTDWQKYITHFFGAGDISQESALRSTRKGCGEVIVHTLMAVLDKSHMDRHPVSASCDNPRCPMPCDAAYICSECVDLVYCDVRCLTADWSAPWRGLHKRVCQRQAMANPKSRSNYHRIIEDPGRKGMNVVPKSDMDAHTLLYYCGNK
;
A
#
# COMPACT_ATOMS: atom_id res chain seq x y z
N MET A 1 7.39 10.15 -24.42
CA MET A 1 8.09 11.32 -24.99
C MET A 1 7.36 12.54 -24.47
N LEU A 2 7.98 13.33 -23.59
CA LEU A 2 7.56 14.72 -23.39
C LEU A 2 7.59 15.37 -24.78
N THR A 3 6.44 15.68 -25.37
CA THR A 3 6.40 16.79 -26.32
C THR A 3 6.91 17.98 -25.52
N THR A 4 8.16 18.35 -25.76
CA THR A 4 8.75 19.60 -25.32
C THR A 4 7.83 20.71 -25.83
N LEU A 5 6.85 21.10 -25.01
CA LEU A 5 6.24 22.41 -25.12
C LEU A 5 7.43 23.37 -25.15
N ASN A 6 7.53 24.19 -26.20
CA ASN A 6 8.60 25.15 -26.34
C ASN A 6 8.90 25.78 -24.97
N ASN A 7 10.15 25.68 -24.51
CA ASN A 7 10.68 26.33 -23.29
C ASN A 7 10.60 27.87 -23.35
N GLU A 8 9.81 28.42 -24.27
CA GLU A 8 9.59 29.84 -24.43
C GLU A 8 8.44 30.27 -23.53
N ARG A 9 8.70 31.32 -22.75
CA ARG A 9 7.70 32.02 -21.95
C ARG A 9 6.57 32.48 -22.87
N HIS A 10 5.39 31.86 -22.76
CA HIS A 10 4.23 32.26 -23.55
C HIS A 10 3.79 33.65 -23.10
N GLY A 11 3.73 34.61 -24.03
CA GLY A 11 3.48 36.02 -23.70
C GLY A 11 2.19 36.27 -22.90
N HIS A 12 1.19 35.39 -23.06
CA HIS A 12 -0.08 35.46 -22.34
C HIS A 12 -0.21 34.43 -21.19
N TRP A 13 0.37 33.22 -21.34
CA TRP A 13 0.16 32.11 -20.40
C TRP A 13 1.28 31.94 -19.36
N GLY A 14 2.39 32.66 -19.53
CA GLY A 14 3.52 32.66 -18.60
C GLY A 14 4.51 31.52 -18.85
N ARG A 15 5.12 31.05 -17.76
CA ARG A 15 6.13 29.99 -17.78
C ARG A 15 5.50 28.63 -18.09
N ALA A 16 6.22 27.79 -18.82
CA ALA A 16 5.83 26.41 -19.05
C ALA A 16 6.15 25.55 -17.82
N PHE A 17 5.51 24.39 -17.70
CA PHE A 17 5.91 23.35 -16.76
C PHE A 17 7.31 22.80 -17.14
N PRO A 18 8.23 22.57 -16.19
CA PRO A 18 8.11 22.71 -14.73
C PRO A 18 8.56 24.08 -14.17
N ASP A 19 8.95 25.04 -14.99
CA ASP A 19 9.65 26.28 -14.60
C ASP A 19 8.89 27.19 -13.62
N TYR A 20 7.58 27.02 -13.46
CA TYR A 20 6.81 27.80 -12.49
C TYR A 20 6.73 27.16 -11.11
N LEU A 21 7.06 25.87 -10.92
CA LEU A 21 6.77 25.14 -9.68
C LEU A 21 7.40 25.77 -8.44
N GLU A 22 8.66 26.20 -8.52
CA GLU A 22 9.38 26.81 -7.39
C GLU A 22 8.67 28.05 -6.82
N SER A 23 7.95 28.78 -7.68
CA SER A 23 7.20 29.99 -7.28
C SER A 23 5.93 29.69 -6.47
N TYR A 24 5.51 28.42 -6.38
CA TYR A 24 4.23 28.01 -5.78
C TYR A 24 4.36 26.88 -4.75
N THR A 25 5.58 26.66 -4.26
CA THR A 25 5.83 25.85 -3.07
C THR A 25 5.22 26.52 -1.83
N ASN A 26 4.98 25.75 -0.77
CA ASN A 26 4.48 26.32 0.50
C ASN A 26 5.39 27.43 1.03
N GLN A 27 6.71 27.28 0.89
CA GLN A 27 7.69 28.28 1.29
C GLN A 27 7.55 29.57 0.50
N ALA A 28 7.43 29.49 -0.83
CA ALA A 28 7.23 30.66 -1.68
C ALA A 28 5.91 31.39 -1.39
N LEU A 29 4.87 30.63 -1.04
CA LEU A 29 3.54 31.16 -0.75
C LEU A 29 3.40 31.76 0.65
N ALA A 30 4.17 31.26 1.62
CA ALA A 30 4.20 31.77 2.99
C ALA A 30 4.92 33.12 3.14
N VAL A 31 5.64 33.57 2.11
CA VAL A 31 6.30 34.89 2.14
C VAL A 31 5.23 35.98 2.27
N PRO A 32 5.28 36.78 3.37
CA PRO A 32 4.34 37.87 3.58
C PRO A 32 4.46 38.87 2.43
N THR A 33 3.35 39.10 1.74
CA THR A 33 3.26 40.21 0.80
C THR A 33 2.95 41.50 1.55
N PRO A 34 3.56 42.63 1.15
CA PRO A 34 3.14 43.93 1.66
C PRO A 34 1.63 44.12 1.43
N PRO A 35 0.95 44.89 2.30
CA PRO A 35 -0.48 45.16 2.12
C PRO A 35 -0.71 45.70 0.70
N PRO A 36 -1.69 45.17 -0.05
CA PRO A 36 -1.90 45.58 -1.42
C PRO A 36 -2.27 47.06 -1.48
N ASP A 37 -1.51 47.83 -2.26
CA ASP A 37 -1.83 49.23 -2.51
C ASP A 37 -3.21 49.36 -3.17
N GLU A 38 -3.84 50.53 -3.02
CA GLU A 38 -5.18 50.82 -3.57
C GLU A 38 -5.33 50.48 -5.07
N PRO A 39 -4.35 50.71 -5.96
CA PRO A 39 -4.42 50.30 -7.37
C PRO A 39 -4.52 48.77 -7.54
N THR A 40 -3.78 48.00 -6.73
CA THR A 40 -3.80 46.53 -6.76
C THR A 40 -5.15 46.00 -6.32
N MET A 41 -5.75 46.60 -5.30
CA MET A 41 -7.11 46.26 -4.86
C MET A 41 -8.16 46.56 -5.93
N ARG A 42 -8.04 47.67 -6.67
CA ARG A 42 -8.94 47.98 -7.80
C ARG A 42 -8.77 46.99 -8.95
N VAL A 43 -7.52 46.67 -9.34
CA VAL A 43 -7.24 45.69 -10.40
C VAL A 43 -7.82 44.33 -10.03
N LYS A 44 -7.67 43.91 -8.78
CA LYS A 44 -8.23 42.66 -8.26
C LYS A 44 -9.76 42.64 -8.35
N ALA A 45 -10.44 43.66 -7.82
CA ALA A 45 -11.90 43.74 -7.84
C ALA A 45 -12.45 43.68 -9.28
N VAL A 46 -11.87 44.50 -10.17
CA VAL A 46 -12.22 44.49 -11.60
C VAL A 46 -11.97 43.12 -12.23
N THR A 47 -10.87 42.46 -11.87
CA THR A 47 -10.57 41.11 -12.39
C THR A 47 -11.59 40.09 -11.91
N ILE A 48 -12.00 40.12 -10.63
CA ILE A 48 -13.05 39.25 -10.10
C ILE A 48 -14.36 39.49 -10.85
N ASP A 49 -14.75 40.75 -11.05
CA ASP A 49 -15.96 41.09 -11.81
C ASP A 49 -15.90 40.59 -13.27
N MET A 50 -14.73 40.66 -13.91
CA MET A 50 -14.52 40.13 -15.25
C MET A 50 -14.64 38.60 -15.29
N ILE A 51 -14.08 37.90 -14.31
CA ILE A 51 -14.19 36.43 -14.23
C ILE A 51 -15.64 36.05 -13.93
N ASP A 52 -16.30 36.70 -12.99
CA ASP A 52 -17.71 36.49 -12.67
C ASP A 52 -18.61 36.66 -13.90
N ALA A 53 -18.33 37.68 -14.73
CA ALA A 53 -19.07 37.91 -15.96
C ALA A 53 -18.91 36.75 -16.96
N LEU A 54 -17.75 36.09 -17.03
CA LEU A 54 -17.54 34.94 -17.91
C LEU A 54 -18.50 33.79 -17.62
N GLY A 55 -18.84 33.56 -16.35
CA GLY A 55 -19.74 32.48 -15.94
C GLY A 55 -21.16 32.59 -16.50
N TRP A 56 -21.52 33.71 -17.16
CA TRP A 56 -22.84 33.97 -17.75
C TRP A 56 -22.84 34.04 -19.27
N VAL A 57 -21.67 33.99 -19.93
CA VAL A 57 -21.55 34.23 -21.36
C VAL A 57 -21.83 32.95 -22.16
N LEU A 58 -22.79 32.99 -23.08
CA LEU A 58 -23.09 31.89 -24.01
C LEU A 58 -21.85 31.47 -24.82
N ASN A 59 -21.72 30.15 -25.02
CA ASN A 59 -20.59 29.49 -25.69
C ASN A 59 -20.10 30.25 -26.94
N GLY A 60 -18.81 30.62 -26.96
CA GLY A 60 -18.13 31.27 -28.08
C GLY A 60 -17.66 32.71 -27.80
N VAL A 61 -18.47 33.54 -27.12
CA VAL A 61 -18.08 34.91 -26.72
C VAL A 61 -17.17 34.88 -25.49
N GLY A 62 -17.35 33.88 -24.61
CA GLY A 62 -16.52 33.67 -23.42
C GLY A 62 -15.03 33.48 -23.74
N LYS A 63 -14.69 32.80 -24.85
CA LYS A 63 -13.29 32.62 -25.28
C LYS A 63 -12.61 33.92 -25.69
N MET A 64 -13.34 34.89 -26.23
CA MET A 64 -12.78 36.20 -26.57
C MET A 64 -12.62 37.07 -25.32
N ALA A 65 -13.61 37.05 -24.42
CA ALA A 65 -13.54 37.75 -23.15
C ALA A 65 -12.41 37.22 -22.24
N ALA A 66 -12.19 35.90 -22.22
CA ALA A 66 -11.13 35.26 -21.45
C ALA A 66 -9.72 35.72 -21.85
N LYS A 67 -9.49 36.08 -23.13
CA LYS A 67 -8.19 36.62 -23.59
C LYS A 67 -7.81 37.95 -22.95
N HIS A 68 -8.78 38.68 -22.40
CA HIS A 68 -8.54 39.93 -21.70
C HIS A 68 -8.10 39.75 -20.26
N ILE A 69 -8.26 38.55 -19.69
CA ILE A 69 -7.78 38.24 -18.34
C ILE A 69 -6.36 37.70 -18.48
N SER A 70 -5.38 38.49 -18.02
CA SER A 70 -3.97 38.13 -18.12
C SER A 70 -3.49 37.33 -16.90
N LEU A 71 -2.35 36.67 -17.04
CA LEU A 71 -1.68 36.02 -15.91
C LEU A 71 -1.38 36.99 -14.75
N SER A 72 -1.03 38.24 -15.03
CA SER A 72 -0.75 39.23 -13.97
C SER A 72 -2.00 39.60 -13.19
N MET A 73 -3.17 39.64 -13.85
CA MET A 73 -4.46 39.85 -13.19
C MET A 73 -4.79 38.67 -12.27
N LEU A 74 -4.62 37.43 -12.72
CA LEU A 74 -4.79 36.25 -11.88
C LEU A 74 -3.83 36.23 -10.68
N LYS A 75 -2.55 36.57 -10.89
CA LYS A 75 -1.57 36.69 -9.80
C LYS A 75 -1.99 37.73 -8.77
N SER A 76 -2.56 38.87 -9.20
CA SER A 76 -3.07 39.89 -8.27
C SER A 76 -4.19 39.37 -7.36
N ILE A 77 -5.07 38.50 -7.88
CA ILE A 77 -6.09 37.82 -7.07
C ILE A 77 -5.43 36.88 -6.08
N LEU A 78 -4.50 36.05 -6.53
CA LEU A 78 -3.81 35.10 -5.67
C LEU A 78 -3.03 35.79 -4.55
N ASP A 79 -2.27 36.85 -4.87
CA ASP A 79 -1.54 37.63 -3.86
C ASP A 79 -2.48 38.30 -2.86
N ALA A 80 -3.60 38.85 -3.32
CA ALA A 80 -4.61 39.42 -2.43
C ALA A 80 -5.23 38.37 -1.50
N SER A 81 -5.42 37.12 -1.96
CA SER A 81 -6.00 36.04 -1.16
C SER A 81 -5.14 35.60 0.04
N LYS A 82 -3.86 36.02 0.11
CA LYS A 82 -3.02 35.82 1.29
C LYS A 82 -3.54 36.58 2.51
N ASN A 83 -4.31 37.65 2.27
CA ASN A 83 -4.95 38.46 3.30
C ASN A 83 -6.40 38.03 3.55
N PRO A 84 -6.90 38.11 4.80
CA PRO A 84 -8.26 37.68 5.14
C PRO A 84 -9.39 38.35 4.35
N GLU A 85 -9.35 39.67 4.19
CA GLU A 85 -10.34 40.40 3.37
C GLU A 85 -10.27 39.97 1.90
N GLY A 86 -9.06 39.69 1.42
CA GLY A 86 -8.86 39.23 0.06
C GLY A 86 -9.51 37.88 -0.21
N MET A 87 -9.40 36.96 0.75
CA MET A 87 -10.01 35.64 0.75
C MET A 87 -11.55 35.70 0.85
N LYS A 88 -12.09 36.63 1.63
CA LYS A 88 -13.53 36.82 1.80
C LYS A 88 -14.25 37.10 0.47
N GLU A 89 -13.63 37.88 -0.40
CA GLU A 89 -14.15 38.19 -1.73
C GLU A 89 -14.19 36.97 -2.66
N LEU A 90 -13.35 35.95 -2.43
CA LEU A 90 -13.35 34.72 -3.23
C LEU A 90 -14.53 33.81 -2.90
N ALA A 91 -15.25 34.04 -1.80
CA ALA A 91 -16.47 33.32 -1.50
C ALA A 91 -17.59 33.78 -2.45
N ASN A 92 -17.50 33.44 -3.74
CA ASN A 92 -18.51 33.76 -4.74
C ASN A 92 -18.69 32.59 -5.71
N PRO A 93 -19.90 31.99 -5.80
CA PRO A 93 -20.13 30.88 -6.73
C PRO A 93 -19.93 31.25 -8.20
N LYS A 94 -20.15 32.51 -8.58
CA LYS A 94 -19.95 32.98 -9.96
C LYS A 94 -18.48 32.94 -10.37
N LEU A 95 -17.58 33.21 -9.41
CA LEU A 95 -16.14 33.16 -9.63
C LEU A 95 -15.69 31.75 -9.99
N VAL A 96 -16.31 30.72 -9.39
CA VAL A 96 -16.03 29.32 -9.72
C VAL A 96 -16.38 29.02 -11.18
N ALA A 97 -17.59 29.39 -11.62
CA ALA A 97 -18.01 29.21 -13.01
C ALA A 97 -17.10 29.94 -14.01
N GLY A 98 -16.76 31.20 -13.73
CA GLY A 98 -15.83 31.97 -14.55
C GLY A 98 -14.42 31.36 -14.61
N CYS A 99 -13.92 30.82 -13.49
CA CYS A 99 -12.66 30.11 -13.48
C CYS A 99 -12.70 28.84 -14.33
N VAL A 100 -13.79 28.06 -14.31
CA VAL A 100 -13.95 26.88 -15.19
C VAL A 100 -13.87 27.27 -16.67
N GLU A 101 -14.49 28.38 -17.06
CA GLU A 101 -14.37 28.92 -18.42
C GLU A 101 -12.93 29.30 -18.77
N LEU A 102 -12.22 29.96 -17.84
CA LEU A 102 -10.81 30.31 -18.04
C LEU A 102 -9.90 29.09 -18.17
N LEU A 103 -10.13 28.04 -17.37
CA LEU A 103 -9.41 26.77 -17.48
C LEU A 103 -9.59 26.16 -18.88
N GLY A 104 -10.77 26.30 -19.48
CA GLY A 104 -11.08 25.81 -20.82
C GLY A 104 -10.40 26.54 -21.98
N VAL A 105 -9.66 27.63 -21.72
CA VAL A 105 -8.97 28.45 -22.75
C VAL A 105 -7.49 28.08 -22.89
N VAL A 106 -6.92 27.37 -21.90
CA VAL A 106 -5.51 26.97 -21.91
C VAL A 106 -5.38 25.48 -22.14
N GLU A 107 -4.60 25.10 -23.15
CA GLU A 107 -4.30 23.71 -23.46
C GLU A 107 -2.81 23.55 -23.78
N PRO A 108 -2.07 22.64 -23.10
CA PRO A 108 -2.52 21.83 -21.96
C PRO A 108 -2.67 22.67 -20.69
N LEU A 109 -3.71 22.37 -19.89
CA LEU A 109 -4.15 23.23 -18.77
C LEU A 109 -3.02 23.49 -17.77
N PHE A 110 -2.36 22.41 -17.37
CA PHE A 110 -1.29 22.40 -16.39
C PHE A 110 0.11 22.48 -17.04
N GLY A 111 0.18 22.65 -18.36
CA GLY A 111 1.45 22.88 -19.05
C GLY A 111 1.94 24.32 -18.93
N TYR A 112 1.08 25.24 -18.47
CA TYR A 112 1.41 26.65 -18.29
C TYR A 112 0.97 27.18 -16.93
N GLU A 113 1.75 28.14 -16.43
CA GLU A 113 1.53 28.83 -15.16
C GLU A 113 0.10 29.40 -15.03
N TYR A 114 -0.47 29.94 -16.12
CA TYR A 114 -1.84 30.46 -16.15
C TYR A 114 -2.88 29.46 -15.67
N GLY A 115 -2.89 28.24 -16.24
CA GLY A 115 -3.92 27.26 -15.89
C GLY A 115 -3.76 26.76 -14.45
N TYR A 116 -2.52 26.61 -13.97
CA TYR A 116 -2.26 26.31 -12.56
C TYR A 116 -2.78 27.41 -11.62
N VAL A 117 -2.47 28.69 -11.88
CA VAL A 117 -2.92 29.80 -11.04
C VAL A 117 -4.45 29.90 -11.04
N CYS A 118 -5.07 29.76 -12.22
CA CYS A 118 -6.53 29.75 -12.34
C CYS A 118 -7.16 28.60 -11.54
N PHE A 119 -6.59 27.39 -11.60
CA PHE A 119 -7.08 26.24 -10.85
C PHE A 119 -6.94 26.47 -9.33
N ARG A 120 -5.85 27.09 -8.89
CA ARG A 120 -5.64 27.44 -7.49
C ARG A 120 -6.67 28.45 -6.98
N ILE A 121 -6.97 29.49 -7.77
CA ILE A 121 -8.01 30.48 -7.44
C ILE A 121 -9.39 29.80 -7.37
N LEU A 122 -9.70 28.93 -8.32
CA LEU A 122 -10.94 28.13 -8.30
C LEU A 122 -11.05 27.31 -7.01
N ASN A 123 -9.99 26.62 -6.60
CA ASN A 123 -10.01 25.80 -5.38
C ASN A 123 -10.16 26.65 -4.11
N LEU A 124 -9.50 27.82 -4.06
CA LEU A 124 -9.70 28.80 -2.98
C LEU A 124 -11.16 29.31 -2.94
N ALA A 125 -11.74 29.63 -4.09
CA ALA A 125 -13.13 30.11 -4.18
C ALA A 125 -14.14 29.04 -3.72
N ILE A 126 -13.91 27.77 -4.06
CA ILE A 126 -14.73 26.64 -3.58
C ILE A 126 -14.61 26.51 -2.06
N GLY A 127 -13.38 26.49 -1.51
CA GLY A 127 -13.14 26.43 -0.07
C GLY A 127 -13.79 27.59 0.69
N ALA A 128 -13.68 28.81 0.15
CA ALA A 128 -14.26 30.01 0.77
C ALA A 128 -15.79 29.97 0.73
N CYS A 129 -16.38 29.49 -0.38
CA CYS A 129 -17.82 29.23 -0.46
C CYS A 129 -18.28 28.18 0.55
N MET A 130 -17.51 27.11 0.72
CA MET A 130 -17.78 26.03 1.68
C MET A 130 -17.76 26.53 3.12
N LEU A 131 -16.68 27.20 3.54
CA LEU A 131 -16.57 27.79 4.87
C LEU A 131 -17.68 28.81 5.14
N ARG A 132 -18.07 29.61 4.14
CA ARG A 132 -19.18 30.56 4.29
C ARG A 132 -20.51 29.85 4.49
N LYS A 133 -20.79 28.80 3.72
CA LYS A 133 -22.01 27.99 3.86
C LYS A 133 -22.07 27.28 5.21
N ALA A 134 -20.93 26.85 5.74
CA ALA A 134 -20.82 26.28 7.08
C ALA A 134 -20.87 27.33 8.21
N GLY A 135 -20.87 28.64 7.90
CA GLY A 135 -20.82 29.71 8.89
C GLY A 135 -19.46 29.90 9.58
N GLN A 136 -18.40 29.28 9.06
CA GLN A 136 -17.05 29.25 9.68
C GLN A 136 -16.04 30.20 9.02
N LEU A 137 -16.38 30.81 7.88
CA LEU A 137 -15.44 31.67 7.14
C LEU A 137 -14.85 32.78 8.02
N GLY A 138 -15.66 33.48 8.82
CA GLY A 138 -15.16 34.55 9.69
C GLY A 138 -14.09 34.08 10.69
N ASP A 139 -14.32 32.92 11.32
CA ASP A 139 -13.41 32.35 12.31
C ASP A 139 -12.10 31.87 11.66
N THR A 140 -12.20 31.24 10.47
CA THR A 140 -11.03 30.85 9.66
C THR A 140 -10.20 32.08 9.29
N LEU A 141 -10.84 33.14 8.79
CA LEU A 141 -10.16 34.38 8.43
C LEU A 141 -9.46 35.04 9.64
N GLY A 142 -10.09 34.98 10.81
CA GLY A 142 -9.47 35.40 12.08
C GLY A 142 -8.20 34.62 12.39
N ARG A 143 -8.22 33.28 12.27
CA ARG A 143 -7.02 32.46 12.49
C ARG A 143 -5.95 32.63 11.43
N MET A 144 -6.34 32.82 10.16
CA MET A 144 -5.39 33.12 9.08
C MET A 144 -4.60 34.40 9.36
N SER A 145 -5.22 35.42 9.96
CA SER A 145 -4.55 36.69 10.30
C SER A 145 -3.46 36.55 11.36
N LEU A 146 -3.53 35.50 12.18
CA LEU A 146 -2.60 35.23 13.27
C LEU A 146 -1.52 34.20 12.90
N ALA A 147 -1.67 33.52 11.75
CA ALA A 147 -0.81 32.43 11.33
C ALA A 147 0.22 32.88 10.29
N SER A 148 1.45 32.40 10.42
CA SER A 148 2.48 32.57 9.38
C SER A 148 2.19 31.76 8.11
N GLU A 149 1.42 30.67 8.23
CA GLU A 149 1.00 29.81 7.14
C GLU A 149 -0.53 29.89 6.92
N SER A 150 -0.99 31.05 6.44
CA SER A 150 -2.43 31.33 6.33
C SER A 150 -3.19 30.31 5.46
N TYR A 151 -2.60 29.80 4.38
CA TYR A 151 -3.24 28.77 3.56
C TYR A 151 -3.35 27.40 4.25
N SER A 152 -2.35 27.00 5.05
CA SER A 152 -2.43 25.73 5.79
C SER A 152 -3.64 25.71 6.73
N VAL A 153 -3.87 26.82 7.43
CA VAL A 153 -5.06 27.02 8.28
C VAL A 153 -6.36 26.95 7.47
N PHE A 154 -6.41 27.66 6.33
CA PHE A 154 -7.57 27.66 5.46
C PHE A 154 -7.94 26.25 4.96
N TRP A 155 -6.95 25.46 4.52
CA TRP A 155 -7.17 24.11 4.04
C TRP A 155 -7.57 23.15 5.16
N ALA A 156 -6.96 23.26 6.34
CA ALA A 156 -7.34 22.46 7.51
C ALA A 156 -8.80 22.70 7.90
N ASP A 157 -9.25 23.95 7.88
CA ASP A 157 -10.64 24.30 8.19
C ASP A 157 -11.62 23.77 7.15
N CYS A 158 -11.26 23.84 5.87
CA CYS A 158 -12.03 23.22 4.81
C CYS A 158 -12.16 21.71 5.06
N ALA A 159 -11.08 21.02 5.43
CA ALA A 159 -11.09 19.59 5.74
C ALA A 159 -11.99 19.24 6.93
N VAL A 160 -12.02 20.08 7.97
CA VAL A 160 -12.93 19.91 9.13
C VAL A 160 -14.39 20.06 8.71
N VAL A 161 -14.70 21.03 7.85
CA VAL A 161 -16.07 21.18 7.30
C VAL A 161 -16.43 19.97 6.46
N VAL A 162 -15.52 19.47 5.62
CA VAL A 162 -15.74 18.27 4.81
C VAL A 162 -16.09 17.07 5.69
N TYR A 163 -15.30 16.83 6.74
CA TYR A 163 -15.55 15.74 7.67
C TYR A 163 -16.93 15.87 8.33
N SER A 164 -17.27 17.08 8.78
CA SER A 164 -18.56 17.36 9.43
C SER A 164 -19.75 17.19 8.47
N ASP A 165 -19.61 17.62 7.21
CA ASP A 165 -20.66 17.51 6.20
C ASP A 165 -20.93 16.05 5.81
N LEU A 166 -19.88 15.22 5.73
CA LEU A 166 -19.97 13.78 5.47
C LEU A 166 -20.64 13.01 6.61
N GLN A 167 -20.39 13.38 7.87
CA GLN A 167 -21.08 12.78 9.03
C GLN A 167 -22.51 13.29 9.19
N GLY A 168 -22.80 14.46 8.61
CA GLY A 168 -24.12 15.09 8.60
C GLY A 168 -25.00 14.65 7.43
N LYS A 169 -25.89 15.57 7.03
CA LYS A 169 -26.81 15.37 5.89
C LYS A 169 -26.28 15.90 4.56
N GLY A 170 -24.98 16.23 4.47
CA GLY A 170 -24.42 16.82 3.25
C GLY A 170 -24.95 18.22 2.90
N ALA A 171 -25.45 18.99 3.88
CA ALA A 171 -26.16 20.25 3.61
C ALA A 171 -25.25 21.31 2.95
N VAL A 172 -23.96 21.32 3.27
CA VAL A 172 -23.00 22.25 2.70
C VAL A 172 -22.71 21.86 1.25
N SER A 173 -22.35 20.60 1.01
CA SER A 173 -22.02 20.13 -0.35
C SER A 173 -23.22 20.22 -1.31
N LEU A 174 -24.42 19.81 -0.88
CA LEU A 174 -25.67 19.98 -1.62
C LEU A 174 -25.95 21.45 -1.98
N GLY A 175 -25.80 22.34 -0.99
CA GLY A 175 -26.03 23.77 -1.18
C GLY A 175 -25.03 24.42 -2.16
N LEU A 176 -23.81 23.86 -2.27
CA LEU A 176 -22.80 24.29 -3.21
C LEU A 176 -23.04 23.74 -4.62
N CYS A 177 -23.44 22.47 -4.75
CA CYS A 177 -23.82 21.90 -6.05
C CYS A 177 -24.92 22.72 -6.73
N ALA A 178 -25.94 23.09 -5.98
CA ALA A 178 -27.01 23.96 -6.47
C ALA A 178 -26.50 25.36 -6.88
N ALA A 179 -25.46 25.87 -6.21
CA ALA A 179 -24.91 27.20 -6.49
C ALA A 179 -23.95 27.23 -7.69
N PHE A 180 -23.23 26.14 -7.96
CA PHE A 180 -22.24 26.06 -9.05
C PHE A 180 -22.85 25.62 -10.38
N THR A 181 -24.04 25.02 -10.40
CA THR A 181 -24.72 24.43 -11.56
C THR A 181 -24.05 23.15 -12.09
N ALA A 182 -24.86 22.25 -12.68
CA ALA A 182 -24.39 20.96 -13.18
C ALA A 182 -23.38 21.10 -14.32
N ASP A 183 -23.64 21.97 -15.30
CA ASP A 183 -22.80 22.13 -16.49
C ASP A 183 -21.36 22.57 -16.14
N VAL A 184 -21.22 23.46 -15.15
CA VAL A 184 -19.91 23.93 -14.67
C VAL A 184 -19.14 22.80 -14.00
N LEU A 185 -19.80 21.98 -13.19
CA LEU A 185 -19.16 20.86 -12.48
C LEU A 185 -18.80 19.73 -13.44
N ASP A 186 -19.66 19.44 -14.43
CA ASP A 186 -19.38 18.51 -15.52
C ASP A 186 -18.14 18.94 -16.29
N ARG A 187 -18.10 20.22 -16.70
CA ARG A 187 -16.97 20.78 -17.43
C ARG A 187 -15.67 20.75 -16.63
N LEU A 188 -15.75 21.01 -15.32
CA LEU A 188 -14.59 20.95 -14.43
C LEU A 188 -14.03 19.52 -14.35
N VAL A 189 -14.89 18.51 -14.20
CA VAL A 189 -14.45 17.10 -14.20
C VAL A 189 -13.79 16.74 -15.54
N GLU A 190 -14.39 17.13 -16.66
CA GLU A 190 -13.83 16.89 -18.00
C GLU A 190 -12.44 17.52 -18.17
N LEU A 191 -12.27 18.80 -17.80
CA LEU A 191 -11.01 19.53 -17.91
C LEU A 191 -9.90 18.91 -17.05
N LEU A 192 -10.22 18.58 -15.80
CA LEU A 192 -9.26 17.96 -14.88
C LEU A 192 -8.88 16.55 -15.35
N TYR A 193 -9.86 15.78 -15.81
CA TYR A 193 -9.64 14.41 -16.29
C TYR A 193 -8.78 14.37 -17.55
N ALA A 194 -9.06 15.23 -18.53
CA ALA A 194 -8.25 15.36 -19.73
C ALA A 194 -6.77 15.70 -19.43
N ASN A 195 -6.51 16.32 -18.27
CA ASN A 195 -5.17 16.69 -17.81
C ASN A 195 -4.71 15.87 -16.58
N GLN A 196 -5.27 14.68 -16.34
CA GLN A 196 -5.08 13.91 -15.10
C GLN A 196 -3.61 13.61 -14.74
N LYS A 197 -2.74 13.43 -15.73
CA LYS A 197 -1.29 13.22 -15.52
C LYS A 197 -0.64 14.47 -14.91
N HIS A 198 -0.80 15.62 -15.56
CA HIS A 198 -0.22 16.88 -15.07
C HIS A 198 -0.88 17.35 -13.77
N TYR A 199 -2.18 17.12 -13.62
CA TYR A 199 -2.91 17.30 -12.36
C TYR A 199 -2.21 16.56 -11.22
N PHE A 200 -1.92 15.28 -11.40
CA PHE A 200 -1.26 14.47 -10.39
C PHE A 200 0.17 14.93 -10.10
N ILE A 201 0.97 15.19 -11.13
CA ILE A 201 2.36 15.66 -10.96
C ILE A 201 2.40 16.95 -10.15
N ILE A 202 1.57 17.94 -10.49
CA ILE A 202 1.53 19.21 -9.76
C ILE A 202 1.16 19.01 -8.29
N LEU A 203 0.17 18.15 -8.01
CA LEU A 203 -0.20 17.85 -6.64
C LEU A 203 0.96 17.21 -5.88
N LYS A 204 1.60 16.20 -6.49
CA LYS A 204 2.76 15.51 -5.91
C LYS A 204 3.91 16.47 -5.61
N GLU A 205 4.28 17.33 -6.56
CA GLU A 205 5.45 18.20 -6.45
C GLU A 205 5.23 19.40 -5.52
N LEU A 206 4.06 20.07 -5.60
CA LEU A 206 3.84 21.30 -4.83
C LEU A 206 3.32 21.03 -3.43
N GLN A 207 2.49 19.99 -3.27
CA GLN A 207 1.78 19.65 -2.04
C GLN A 207 1.08 20.86 -1.38
N SER A 208 0.78 21.95 -2.10
CA SER A 208 0.46 23.25 -1.49
C SER A 208 -1.03 23.60 -1.46
N MET A 209 -1.91 22.62 -1.70
CA MET A 209 -3.37 22.79 -1.77
C MET A 209 -4.09 21.62 -1.10
N GLY A 210 -5.10 21.92 -0.28
CA GLY A 210 -6.11 20.96 0.14
C GLY A 210 -7.25 20.90 -0.88
N LEU A 211 -7.52 19.72 -1.44
CA LEU A 211 -8.59 19.49 -2.43
C LEU A 211 -9.81 18.76 -1.87
N SER A 212 -9.84 18.40 -0.58
CA SER A 212 -10.97 17.70 0.05
C SER A 212 -12.30 18.40 -0.20
N GLY A 213 -12.33 19.74 -0.12
CA GLY A 213 -13.52 20.53 -0.40
C GLY A 213 -14.01 20.39 -1.85
N LEU A 214 -13.10 20.48 -2.82
CA LEU A 214 -13.41 20.25 -4.24
C LEU A 214 -13.92 18.81 -4.47
N MET A 215 -13.23 17.81 -3.91
CA MET A 215 -13.62 16.41 -4.06
C MET A 215 -15.01 16.14 -3.47
N LEU A 216 -15.34 16.75 -2.32
CA LEU A 216 -16.65 16.62 -1.70
C LEU A 216 -17.77 17.21 -2.59
N VAL A 217 -17.56 18.40 -3.16
CA VAL A 217 -18.54 19.03 -4.05
C VAL A 217 -18.75 18.20 -5.31
N LEU A 218 -17.67 17.74 -5.95
CA LEU A 218 -17.77 16.87 -7.12
C LEU A 218 -18.47 15.54 -6.80
N ARG A 219 -18.22 14.95 -5.62
CA ARG A 219 -18.96 13.78 -5.13
C ARG A 219 -20.45 14.06 -5.02
N ALA A 220 -20.84 15.15 -4.35
CA ALA A 220 -22.24 15.49 -4.13
C ALA A 220 -22.96 15.75 -5.47
N HIS A 221 -22.29 16.37 -6.45
CA HIS A 221 -22.80 16.51 -7.81
C HIS A 221 -23.12 15.16 -8.46
N ILE A 222 -22.21 14.19 -8.34
CA ILE A 222 -22.39 12.85 -8.90
C ILE A 222 -23.47 12.03 -8.16
N GLN A 223 -23.69 12.29 -6.87
CA GLN A 223 -24.63 11.54 -6.02
C GLN A 223 -26.05 12.13 -5.99
N ASP A 224 -26.17 13.43 -5.74
CA ASP A 224 -27.44 14.12 -5.52
C ASP A 224 -27.88 14.93 -6.74
N GLY A 225 -26.92 15.46 -7.49
CA GLY A 225 -27.16 16.23 -8.70
C GLY A 225 -27.54 15.37 -9.90
N GLY A 226 -28.10 14.17 -9.66
CA GLY A 226 -28.40 13.15 -10.65
C GLY A 226 -28.58 13.80 -12.00
N VAL A 227 -27.51 13.76 -12.82
CA VAL A 227 -27.50 14.18 -14.23
C VAL A 227 -28.87 13.84 -14.71
N GLU A 228 -29.76 14.84 -14.89
CA GLU A 228 -31.20 14.63 -15.08
C GLU A 228 -31.31 13.38 -15.90
N THR A 229 -31.64 12.23 -15.33
CA THR A 229 -31.42 10.99 -16.08
C THR A 229 -32.42 11.17 -17.20
N PRO A 230 -32.01 11.46 -18.46
CA PRO A 230 -32.98 11.34 -19.50
C PRO A 230 -33.35 9.88 -19.34
N SER A 231 -34.64 9.55 -19.31
CA SER A 231 -35.15 8.18 -19.12
C SER A 231 -34.56 7.14 -20.10
N ASN A 232 -33.60 7.56 -20.93
CA ASN A 232 -32.93 6.92 -22.02
C ASN A 232 -31.41 6.70 -21.77
N MET A 233 -30.76 7.28 -20.73
CA MET A 233 -29.35 6.96 -20.42
C MET A 233 -29.25 5.66 -19.61
N HIS A 234 -28.69 4.64 -20.25
CA HIS A 234 -28.35 3.38 -19.60
C HIS A 234 -27.28 3.63 -18.53
N GLY A 235 -27.35 2.93 -17.39
CA GLY A 235 -26.45 3.12 -16.24
C GLY A 235 -24.94 3.04 -16.55
N GLY A 236 -24.54 2.47 -17.69
CA GLY A 236 -23.16 2.48 -18.18
C GLY A 236 -22.64 3.86 -18.58
N ALA A 237 -23.46 4.71 -19.21
CA ALA A 237 -23.02 6.03 -19.70
C ALA A 237 -22.69 7.01 -18.56
N LEU A 238 -23.45 6.95 -17.45
CA LEU A 238 -23.16 7.73 -16.24
C LEU A 238 -21.85 7.29 -15.57
N ILE A 239 -21.56 5.99 -15.62
CA ILE A 239 -20.33 5.43 -15.05
C ILE A 239 -19.12 5.92 -15.82
N GLU A 240 -19.15 5.81 -17.15
CA GLU A 240 -18.03 6.19 -18.01
C GLU A 240 -17.81 7.71 -18.05
N ARG A 241 -18.88 8.50 -18.09
CA ARG A 241 -18.77 9.96 -18.26
C ARG A 241 -18.32 10.70 -17.00
N PHE A 242 -18.76 10.27 -15.82
CA PHE A 242 -18.53 11.05 -14.58
C PHE A 242 -17.87 10.25 -13.48
N LYS A 243 -18.35 9.01 -13.23
CA LYS A 243 -17.88 8.22 -12.09
C LYS A 243 -16.42 7.80 -12.23
N GLN A 244 -16.02 7.33 -13.41
CA GLN A 244 -14.64 6.93 -13.68
C GLN A 244 -13.69 8.13 -13.65
N PRO A 245 -13.96 9.25 -14.37
CA PRO A 245 -13.13 10.46 -14.29
C PRO A 245 -12.94 10.99 -12.88
N TYR A 246 -14.03 11.16 -12.12
CA TYR A 246 -13.96 11.60 -10.72
C TYR A 246 -13.12 10.66 -9.87
N SER A 247 -13.33 9.34 -10.01
CA SER A 247 -12.54 8.36 -9.27
C SER A 247 -11.06 8.54 -9.57
N ARG A 248 -10.65 8.60 -10.85
CA ARG A 248 -9.22 8.76 -11.21
C ARG A 248 -8.58 10.01 -10.60
N LEU A 249 -9.34 11.11 -10.54
CA LEU A 249 -8.90 12.35 -9.91
C LEU A 249 -8.78 12.24 -8.39
N LEU A 250 -9.78 11.66 -7.71
CA LEU A 250 -9.77 11.43 -6.27
C LEU A 250 -8.62 10.52 -5.86
N TRP A 251 -8.41 9.42 -6.59
CA TRP A 251 -7.35 8.46 -6.30
C TRP A 251 -5.95 9.03 -6.49
N ARG A 252 -5.74 9.82 -7.56
CA ARG A 252 -4.52 10.63 -7.73
C ARG A 252 -4.32 11.60 -6.59
N TYR A 253 -5.41 12.23 -6.14
CA TYR A 253 -5.35 13.11 -4.99
C TYR A 253 -4.94 12.36 -3.71
N LEU A 254 -5.54 11.20 -3.43
CA LEU A 254 -5.20 10.35 -2.27
C LEU A 254 -3.70 9.99 -2.20
N LEU A 255 -3.08 9.71 -3.36
CA LEU A 255 -1.63 9.46 -3.45
C LEU A 255 -0.80 10.70 -3.16
N ALA A 256 -1.29 11.88 -3.54
CA ALA A 256 -0.59 13.16 -3.42
C ALA A 256 -1.15 14.07 -2.31
N VAL A 257 -1.88 13.53 -1.31
CA VAL A 257 -2.47 14.39 -0.26
C VAL A 257 -1.36 14.98 0.63
N PRO A 258 -1.34 16.30 0.82
CA PRO A 258 -0.37 16.95 1.71
C PRO A 258 -0.54 16.50 3.16
N VAL A 259 0.47 15.77 3.66
CA VAL A 259 0.51 15.19 5.02
C VAL A 259 0.72 16.21 6.14
N PHE A 260 1.09 17.44 5.80
CA PHE A 260 1.32 18.51 6.78
C PHE A 260 0.09 19.42 6.93
N ILE A 261 -0.89 19.36 6.02
CA ILE A 261 -2.17 20.03 6.22
C ILE A 261 -3.00 19.18 7.18
N GLU A 262 -3.36 19.78 8.31
CA GLU A 262 -4.13 19.09 9.34
C GLU A 262 -5.49 18.64 8.80
N HIS A 263 -5.92 17.43 9.19
CA HIS A 263 -7.19 16.79 8.80
C HIS A 263 -7.41 16.51 7.31
N GLU A 264 -6.64 17.09 6.38
CA GLU A 264 -6.86 16.94 4.93
C GLU A 264 -6.79 15.48 4.46
N ALA A 265 -5.81 14.76 5.00
CA ALA A 265 -5.58 13.35 4.73
C ALA A 265 -6.77 12.47 5.21
N GLN A 266 -7.31 12.78 6.39
CA GLN A 266 -8.51 12.13 6.93
C GLN A 266 -9.74 12.45 6.07
N ALA A 267 -9.96 13.72 5.74
CA ALA A 267 -11.10 14.16 4.95
C ALA A 267 -11.12 13.50 3.56
N ALA A 268 -9.99 13.45 2.87
CA ALA A 268 -9.86 12.78 1.58
C ALA A 268 -10.17 11.26 1.69
N TYR A 269 -9.69 10.62 2.76
CA TYR A 269 -9.97 9.21 3.03
C TYR A 269 -11.44 8.94 3.33
N GLU A 270 -12.10 9.79 4.11
CA GLU A 270 -13.55 9.67 4.37
C GLU A 270 -14.36 9.82 3.09
N ILE A 271 -14.07 10.82 2.25
CA ILE A 271 -14.71 10.97 0.93
C ILE A 271 -14.60 9.67 0.14
N HIS A 272 -13.42 9.07 0.16
CA HIS A 272 -13.18 7.80 -0.51
C HIS A 272 -14.08 6.68 0.01
N LEU A 273 -14.20 6.49 1.34
CA LEU A 273 -15.06 5.46 1.93
C LEU A 273 -16.49 5.54 1.41
N TYR A 274 -17.03 6.76 1.26
CA TYR A 274 -18.37 6.99 0.73
C TYR A 274 -18.54 6.73 -0.78
N VAL A 275 -17.45 6.60 -1.55
CA VAL A 275 -17.50 6.31 -2.99
C VAL A 275 -16.96 4.93 -3.38
N THR A 276 -16.36 4.19 -2.44
CA THR A 276 -15.78 2.85 -2.63
C THR A 276 -16.63 1.88 -3.47
N TYR A 277 -17.96 1.90 -3.32
CA TYR A 277 -18.85 0.94 -4.01
C TYR A 277 -18.93 1.15 -5.53
N TRP A 278 -18.66 2.37 -6.02
CA TRP A 278 -18.71 2.73 -7.44
C TRP A 278 -17.40 3.29 -7.99
N ALA A 279 -16.43 3.60 -7.14
CA ALA A 279 -15.09 4.04 -7.51
C ALA A 279 -14.13 2.89 -7.88
N ARG A 280 -14.66 1.68 -8.11
CA ARG A 280 -13.88 0.54 -8.61
C ARG A 280 -13.61 0.69 -10.10
N PHE A 281 -12.34 0.64 -10.48
CA PHE A 281 -11.95 0.57 -11.88
C PHE A 281 -12.35 -0.79 -12.44
N ARG A 282 -13.03 -0.75 -13.59
CA ARG A 282 -13.24 -1.94 -14.43
C ARG A 282 -12.33 -1.91 -15.67
N ASP A 283 -11.56 -0.84 -15.84
CA ASP A 283 -10.71 -0.60 -17.00
C ASP A 283 -9.28 -0.19 -16.60
N SER A 284 -8.29 -0.79 -17.27
CA SER A 284 -6.88 -0.40 -17.23
C SER A 284 -6.63 0.76 -18.19
N HIS A 285 -7.30 1.90 -17.98
CA HIS A 285 -7.04 3.09 -18.81
C HIS A 285 -5.62 3.59 -18.55
N PHE A 286 -4.73 3.14 -19.41
CA PHE A 286 -3.32 3.48 -19.48
C PHE A 286 -3.16 4.83 -20.19
N VAL A 287 -2.59 5.81 -19.48
CA VAL A 287 -2.28 7.12 -20.07
C VAL A 287 -0.96 7.03 -20.83
N ASP A 288 0.14 6.81 -20.11
CA ASP A 288 1.45 6.48 -20.65
C ASP A 288 2.34 5.87 -19.55
N LEU A 289 3.52 5.36 -19.93
CA LEU A 289 4.43 4.68 -19.02
C LEU A 289 4.94 5.60 -17.90
N GLU A 290 5.15 6.88 -18.20
CA GLU A 290 5.64 7.85 -17.23
C GLU A 290 4.58 8.13 -16.15
N ASP A 291 3.30 8.22 -16.52
CA ASP A 291 2.19 8.33 -15.56
C ASP A 291 2.12 7.09 -14.64
N SER A 292 2.16 5.88 -15.21
CA SER A 292 2.18 4.63 -14.43
C SER A 292 3.36 4.55 -13.45
N ARG A 293 4.57 4.92 -13.89
CA ARG A 293 5.75 4.98 -13.02
C ARG A 293 5.60 6.01 -11.91
N ASN A 294 5.11 7.22 -12.22
CA ASN A 294 4.90 8.28 -11.24
C ASN A 294 3.88 7.88 -10.17
N LEU A 295 2.80 7.20 -10.54
CA LEU A 295 1.78 6.72 -9.60
C LEU A 295 2.36 5.66 -8.65
N LEU A 296 3.08 4.68 -9.19
CA LEU A 296 3.70 3.61 -8.39
C LEU A 296 4.79 4.17 -7.46
N GLN A 297 5.60 5.13 -7.94
CA GLN A 297 6.58 5.82 -7.10
C GLN A 297 5.93 6.60 -5.96
N ALA A 298 4.88 7.38 -6.24
CA ALA A 298 4.17 8.11 -5.20
C ALA A 298 3.50 7.17 -4.19
N PHE A 299 2.98 6.02 -4.65
CA PHE A 299 2.45 5.01 -3.74
C PHE A 299 3.53 4.43 -2.84
N ASN A 300 4.69 4.08 -3.42
CA ASN A 300 5.85 3.65 -2.64
C ASN A 300 6.26 4.70 -1.60
N GLU A 301 6.37 5.97 -1.98
CA GLU A 301 6.66 7.08 -1.07
C GLU A 301 5.59 7.19 0.04
N ARG A 302 4.32 6.99 -0.30
CA ARG A 302 3.20 7.04 0.65
C ARG A 302 3.29 5.94 1.71
N LEU A 303 3.74 4.73 1.34
CA LEU A 303 3.94 3.62 2.27
C LEU A 303 4.94 3.93 3.40
N LEU A 304 5.83 4.92 3.21
CA LEU A 304 6.76 5.38 4.25
C LEU A 304 6.11 6.32 5.28
N SER A 305 4.96 6.90 4.98
CA SER A 305 4.37 7.96 5.80
C SER A 305 3.66 7.40 7.03
N THR A 306 4.23 7.61 8.22
CA THR A 306 3.68 7.17 9.52
C THR A 306 2.36 7.82 9.91
N ARG A 307 2.01 8.98 9.33
CA ARG A 307 0.83 9.79 9.74
C ARG A 307 -0.51 9.34 9.15
N MET A 308 -0.50 8.46 8.15
CA MET A 308 -1.69 8.11 7.36
C MET A 308 -2.00 6.61 7.33
N VAL A 309 -1.33 5.81 8.17
CA VAL A 309 -1.45 4.35 8.13
C VAL A 309 -2.71 3.87 8.86
N HIS A 310 -3.89 4.21 8.34
CA HIS A 310 -4.96 3.23 8.38
C HIS A 310 -4.63 2.20 7.30
N LEU A 311 -4.29 0.98 7.72
CA LEU A 311 -3.88 -0.10 6.81
C LEU A 311 -4.93 -0.39 5.72
N THR A 312 -6.20 -0.17 6.05
CA THR A 312 -7.33 -0.17 5.11
C THR A 312 -7.15 0.84 3.97
N GLY A 313 -6.68 2.05 4.26
CA GLY A 313 -6.41 3.10 3.27
C GLY A 313 -5.26 2.76 2.34
N VAL A 314 -4.23 2.07 2.84
CA VAL A 314 -3.14 1.56 2.00
C VAL A 314 -3.65 0.49 1.03
N MET A 315 -4.47 -0.43 1.48
CA MET A 315 -5.04 -1.46 0.60
C MET A 315 -6.00 -0.88 -0.45
N ILE A 316 -6.74 0.15 -0.06
CA ILE A 316 -7.55 0.96 -0.95
C ILE A 316 -6.67 1.51 -2.08
N LEU A 317 -5.58 2.21 -1.75
CA LEU A 317 -4.65 2.77 -2.74
C LEU A 317 -3.97 1.68 -3.60
N MET A 318 -3.64 0.53 -3.02
CA MET A 318 -3.04 -0.57 -3.76
C MET A 318 -3.95 -1.07 -4.88
N ARG A 319 -5.26 -1.20 -4.62
CA ARG A 319 -6.26 -1.58 -5.63
C ARG A 319 -6.45 -0.55 -6.74
N PHE A 320 -6.01 0.69 -6.51
CA PHE A 320 -5.99 1.73 -7.54
C PHE A 320 -4.72 1.65 -8.39
N VAL A 321 -3.57 1.41 -7.76
CA VAL A 321 -2.28 1.40 -8.45
C VAL A 321 -2.08 0.11 -9.24
N GLU A 322 -2.52 -1.04 -8.70
CA GLU A 322 -2.40 -2.37 -9.32
C GLU A 322 -2.79 -2.40 -10.81
N PRO A 323 -4.01 -1.98 -11.23
CA PRO A 323 -4.42 -2.04 -12.63
C PRO A 323 -3.72 -1.01 -13.53
N LEU A 324 -2.87 -0.14 -12.97
CA LEU A 324 -2.11 0.87 -13.69
C LEU A 324 -0.62 0.51 -13.78
N VAL A 325 -0.18 -0.56 -13.12
CA VAL A 325 1.18 -1.09 -13.28
C VAL A 325 1.25 -1.80 -14.61
N VAL A 326 2.17 -1.36 -15.46
CA VAL A 326 2.39 -1.91 -16.80
C VAL A 326 3.86 -2.30 -16.96
N ARG A 327 4.17 -3.01 -18.05
CA ARG A 327 5.56 -3.25 -18.47
C ARG A 327 6.34 -1.94 -18.57
N GLY A 328 7.55 -1.94 -18.02
CA GLY A 328 8.39 -0.75 -17.81
C GLY A 328 8.32 -0.19 -16.39
N CYS A 329 7.54 -0.76 -15.48
CA CYS A 329 7.49 -0.38 -14.05
C CYS A 329 8.21 -1.39 -13.12
N GLU A 330 8.89 -2.39 -13.69
CA GLU A 330 9.35 -3.58 -12.98
C GLU A 330 10.34 -3.29 -11.85
N ASP A 331 11.22 -2.31 -12.06
CA ASP A 331 12.22 -1.85 -11.09
C ASP A 331 11.61 -1.27 -9.79
N LEU A 332 10.33 -0.90 -9.81
CA LEU A 332 9.63 -0.31 -8.66
C LEU A 332 8.87 -1.35 -7.81
N ILE A 333 8.69 -2.57 -8.33
CA ILE A 333 7.92 -3.64 -7.68
C ILE A 333 8.62 -4.18 -6.42
N PRO A 334 9.95 -4.40 -6.39
CA PRO A 334 10.63 -4.84 -5.17
C PRO A 334 10.42 -3.87 -4.00
N THR A 335 10.54 -2.56 -4.26
CA THR A 335 10.30 -1.52 -3.24
C THR A 335 8.84 -1.50 -2.77
N LEU A 336 7.89 -1.73 -3.68
CA LEU A 336 6.48 -1.88 -3.31
C LEU A 336 6.29 -3.07 -2.35
N MET A 337 6.89 -4.20 -2.68
CA MET A 337 6.79 -5.42 -1.89
C MET A 337 7.40 -5.21 -0.49
N GLU A 338 8.64 -4.71 -0.43
CA GLU A 338 9.37 -4.45 0.82
C GLU A 338 8.57 -3.57 1.77
N ARG A 339 8.10 -2.41 1.28
CA ARG A 339 7.38 -1.44 2.10
C ARG A 339 6.02 -1.98 2.54
N SER A 340 5.32 -2.71 1.67
CA SER A 340 4.05 -3.33 2.00
C SER A 340 4.20 -4.41 3.07
N LEU A 341 5.20 -5.27 2.96
CA LEU A 341 5.46 -6.33 3.95
C LEU A 341 5.81 -5.76 5.32
N ARG A 342 6.70 -4.77 5.39
CA ARG A 342 7.03 -4.10 6.66
C ARG A 342 5.82 -3.47 7.33
N LEU A 343 4.94 -2.87 6.53
CA LEU A 343 3.70 -2.28 7.01
C LEU A 343 2.76 -3.35 7.59
N MET A 344 2.58 -4.45 6.86
CA MET A 344 1.73 -5.56 7.29
C MET A 344 2.26 -6.21 8.56
N TRP A 345 3.57 -6.47 8.64
CA TRP A 345 4.21 -6.97 9.85
C TRP A 345 3.97 -6.06 11.05
N SER A 346 4.15 -4.76 10.87
CA SER A 346 3.93 -3.78 11.94
C SER A 346 2.50 -3.82 12.45
N SER A 347 1.51 -3.89 11.57
CA SER A 347 0.10 -4.00 11.98
C SER A 347 -0.22 -5.35 12.61
N VAL A 348 0.23 -6.46 12.05
CA VAL A 348 -0.03 -7.80 12.63
C VAL A 348 0.56 -7.92 14.03
N ILE A 349 1.72 -7.32 14.29
CA ILE A 349 2.35 -7.28 15.61
C ILE A 349 1.57 -6.40 16.58
N ASN A 350 1.07 -5.23 16.13
CA ASN A 350 0.41 -4.25 16.99
C ASN A 350 -1.08 -4.58 17.24
N ASP A 351 -1.80 -4.99 16.22
CA ASP A 351 -3.27 -5.17 16.23
C ASP A 351 -3.69 -6.63 16.49
N GLY A 352 -2.76 -7.58 16.32
CA GLY A 352 -2.98 -9.01 16.56
C GLY A 352 -3.21 -9.83 15.27
N PRO A 353 -2.65 -11.06 15.18
CA PRO A 353 -2.70 -11.89 13.97
C PRO A 353 -4.03 -12.63 13.75
N ASP A 354 -4.88 -12.77 14.77
CA ASP A 354 -6.13 -13.55 14.74
C ASP A 354 -7.31 -12.80 14.13
N THR A 355 -7.14 -11.50 13.86
CA THR A 355 -8.22 -10.65 13.35
C THR A 355 -8.62 -11.02 11.91
N SER A 356 -9.90 -10.88 11.58
CA SER A 356 -10.38 -11.01 10.20
C SER A 356 -9.77 -9.95 9.28
N THR A 357 -9.49 -8.78 9.83
CA THR A 357 -8.81 -7.67 9.16
C THR A 357 -7.40 -8.08 8.72
N ALA A 358 -6.57 -8.63 9.61
CA ALA A 358 -5.22 -9.10 9.25
C ALA A 358 -5.26 -10.12 8.10
N ARG A 359 -6.16 -11.11 8.16
CA ARG A 359 -6.37 -12.09 7.09
C ARG A 359 -6.73 -11.44 5.75
N ALA A 360 -7.70 -10.53 5.77
CA ALA A 360 -8.15 -9.84 4.56
C ALA A 360 -7.04 -8.97 3.95
N LEU A 361 -6.25 -8.29 4.78
CA LEU A 361 -5.18 -7.41 4.33
C LEU A 361 -4.04 -8.19 3.67
N VAL A 362 -3.54 -9.24 4.33
CA VAL A 362 -2.47 -10.08 3.76
C VAL A 362 -2.94 -10.78 2.49
N GLY A 363 -4.16 -11.34 2.49
CA GLY A 363 -4.72 -11.99 1.30
C GLY A 363 -4.90 -11.03 0.12
N ASN A 364 -5.36 -9.81 0.38
CA ASN A 364 -5.51 -8.79 -0.66
C ASN A 364 -4.15 -8.30 -1.17
N LEU A 365 -3.12 -8.18 -0.32
CA LEU A 365 -1.76 -7.83 -0.73
C LEU A 365 -1.24 -8.87 -1.73
N LEU A 366 -1.29 -10.16 -1.36
CA LEU A 366 -0.87 -11.26 -2.22
C LEU A 366 -1.60 -11.26 -3.56
N THR A 367 -2.92 -11.06 -3.52
CA THR A 367 -3.76 -10.99 -4.73
C THR A 367 -3.35 -9.84 -5.65
N CYS A 368 -3.12 -8.64 -5.09
CA CYS A 368 -2.76 -7.46 -5.88
C CYS A 368 -1.34 -7.59 -6.46
N ILE A 369 -0.36 -8.07 -5.68
CA ILE A 369 0.99 -8.29 -6.22
C ILE A 369 0.94 -9.34 -7.32
N ARG A 370 0.20 -10.44 -7.16
CA ARG A 370 0.05 -11.45 -8.22
C ARG A 370 -0.44 -10.82 -9.53
N TYR A 371 -1.49 -9.99 -9.48
CA TYR A 371 -1.97 -9.31 -10.70
C TYR A 371 -0.92 -8.38 -11.30
N ILE A 372 -0.16 -7.65 -10.47
CA ILE A 372 0.97 -6.85 -10.95
C ILE A 372 1.99 -7.73 -11.69
N LEU A 373 2.36 -8.88 -11.12
CA LEU A 373 3.34 -9.79 -11.73
C LEU A 373 2.86 -10.35 -13.08
N GLN A 374 1.56 -10.66 -13.20
CA GLN A 374 0.94 -11.10 -14.45
C GLN A 374 0.99 -10.01 -15.53
N GLU A 375 0.75 -8.74 -15.16
CA GLU A 375 0.82 -7.63 -16.11
C GLU A 375 2.25 -7.29 -16.56
N VAL A 376 3.23 -7.43 -15.67
CA VAL A 376 4.64 -7.15 -15.97
C VAL A 376 5.45 -8.35 -16.46
N GLU A 377 4.79 -9.47 -16.72
CA GLU A 377 5.45 -10.73 -17.06
C GLU A 377 6.49 -10.54 -18.19
N PRO A 378 7.74 -11.00 -17.99
CA PRO A 378 8.82 -10.75 -18.92
C PRO A 378 8.68 -11.54 -20.22
N LYS A 379 8.84 -10.86 -21.37
CA LYS A 379 8.76 -11.49 -22.71
C LYS A 379 9.87 -12.53 -22.99
N SER A 380 10.92 -12.55 -22.17
CA SER A 380 11.99 -13.56 -22.27
C SER A 380 12.54 -13.86 -20.89
N PHE A 381 12.81 -15.14 -20.63
CA PHE A 381 13.50 -15.68 -19.43
C PHE A 381 14.99 -15.28 -19.38
N LYS A 382 15.29 -14.00 -19.55
CA LYS A 382 16.62 -13.44 -19.30
C LYS A 382 16.68 -12.99 -17.85
N TYR A 383 17.87 -13.11 -17.26
CA TYR A 383 18.17 -12.53 -15.95
C TYR A 383 17.76 -11.06 -15.91
N GLN A 384 16.96 -10.68 -14.92
CA GLN A 384 16.50 -9.32 -14.68
C GLN A 384 16.68 -8.99 -13.21
N GLN A 385 17.35 -7.87 -12.93
CA GLN A 385 17.73 -7.49 -11.57
C GLN A 385 16.52 -7.32 -10.65
N TRP A 386 15.43 -6.73 -11.14
CA TRP A 386 14.22 -6.54 -10.33
C TRP A 386 13.60 -7.85 -9.84
N ILE A 387 13.75 -8.96 -10.58
CA ILE A 387 13.25 -10.28 -10.17
C ILE A 387 14.10 -10.81 -9.01
N VAL A 388 15.41 -10.61 -9.09
CA VAL A 388 16.35 -10.94 -8.00
C VAL A 388 15.99 -10.14 -6.75
N ASP A 389 15.86 -8.82 -6.90
CA ASP A 389 15.52 -7.93 -5.78
C ASP A 389 14.15 -8.27 -5.17
N LEU A 390 13.18 -8.67 -6.00
CA LEU A 390 11.86 -9.12 -5.55
C LEU A 390 11.95 -10.42 -4.72
N VAL A 391 12.68 -11.42 -5.22
CA VAL A 391 12.86 -12.71 -4.51
C VAL A 391 13.59 -12.50 -3.19
N ASP A 392 14.65 -11.70 -3.21
CA ASP A 392 15.41 -11.35 -2.02
C ASP A 392 14.50 -10.67 -1.00
N CYS A 393 13.70 -9.69 -1.43
CA CYS A 393 12.72 -9.03 -0.58
C CYS A 393 11.68 -10.00 0.02
N ILE A 394 11.11 -10.92 -0.77
CA ILE A 394 10.11 -11.89 -0.30
C ILE A 394 10.66 -12.78 0.81
N ILE A 395 11.91 -13.21 0.67
CA ILE A 395 12.60 -14.07 1.63
C ILE A 395 13.03 -13.27 2.85
N ASP A 396 13.73 -12.16 2.65
CA ASP A 396 14.37 -11.38 3.72
C ASP A 396 13.33 -10.65 4.60
N GLU A 397 12.21 -10.19 4.02
CA GLU A 397 11.08 -9.59 4.76
C GLU A 397 10.07 -10.65 5.25
N GLY A 398 10.33 -11.95 5.04
CA GLY A 398 9.58 -13.04 5.64
C GLY A 398 8.11 -13.14 5.22
N LEU A 399 7.81 -13.04 3.91
CA LEU A 399 6.42 -13.12 3.44
C LEU A 399 5.70 -14.41 3.88
N THR A 400 6.35 -15.57 3.74
CA THR A 400 5.74 -16.85 4.15
C THR A 400 5.44 -16.84 5.64
N ASP A 401 6.36 -16.33 6.46
CA ASP A 401 6.17 -16.31 7.91
C ASP A 401 5.02 -15.39 8.31
N LEU A 402 4.82 -14.28 7.59
CA LEU A 402 3.67 -13.40 7.76
C LEU A 402 2.36 -14.15 7.48
N VAL A 403 2.29 -14.84 6.34
CA VAL A 403 1.12 -15.65 5.93
C VAL A 403 0.82 -16.73 6.96
N LEU A 404 1.85 -17.50 7.35
CA LEU A 404 1.71 -18.59 8.33
C LEU A 404 1.27 -18.04 9.68
N ARG A 405 1.83 -16.93 10.15
CA ARG A 405 1.46 -16.34 11.44
C ARG A 405 -0.01 -15.95 11.49
N VAL A 406 -0.53 -15.37 10.42
CA VAL A 406 -1.94 -14.98 10.32
C VAL A 406 -2.85 -16.20 10.17
N LEU A 407 -2.44 -17.21 9.38
CA LEU A 407 -3.22 -18.45 9.22
C LEU A 407 -3.28 -19.30 10.50
N VAL A 408 -2.15 -19.48 11.21
CA VAL A 408 -2.10 -20.26 12.46
C VAL A 408 -2.97 -19.64 13.56
N ALA A 409 -3.07 -18.32 13.58
CA ALA A 409 -3.91 -17.59 14.53
C ALA A 409 -5.40 -17.60 14.15
N ALA A 410 -5.74 -18.01 12.93
CA ALA A 410 -7.11 -18.02 12.44
C ALA A 410 -7.90 -19.25 12.93
N PRO A 411 -9.23 -19.10 13.11
CA PRO A 411 -10.09 -20.26 13.37
C PRO A 411 -10.15 -21.19 12.16
N ASP A 412 -10.40 -22.47 12.44
CA ASP A 412 -10.73 -23.47 11.42
C ASP A 412 -11.91 -22.99 10.57
N PHE A 413 -11.88 -23.31 9.27
CA PHE A 413 -12.81 -22.77 8.30
C PHE A 413 -13.52 -23.87 7.52
N VAL A 414 -14.70 -23.56 6.99
CA VAL A 414 -15.43 -24.45 6.09
C VAL A 414 -15.04 -24.11 4.66
N PRO A 415 -14.57 -25.06 3.86
CA PRO A 415 -14.30 -24.84 2.44
C PRO A 415 -15.55 -24.32 1.69
N ASP A 416 -15.33 -23.59 0.61
CA ASP A 416 -16.35 -23.03 -0.30
C ASP A 416 -17.28 -21.98 0.32
N GLN A 417 -16.98 -21.49 1.54
CA GLN A 417 -17.73 -20.39 2.16
C GLN A 417 -17.13 -19.00 1.86
N LEU A 418 -15.98 -18.94 1.18
CA LEU A 418 -15.31 -17.71 0.78
C LEU A 418 -15.04 -16.77 1.97
N ASP A 419 -14.76 -17.34 3.14
CA ASP A 419 -14.37 -16.56 4.31
C ASP A 419 -12.95 -15.98 4.14
N ALA A 420 -12.54 -15.08 5.04
CA ALA A 420 -11.25 -14.41 4.94
C ALA A 420 -10.05 -15.38 5.09
N THR A 421 -10.24 -16.51 5.78
CA THR A 421 -9.19 -17.52 5.98
C THR A 421 -8.97 -18.33 4.72
N GLU A 422 -10.04 -18.83 4.11
CA GLU A 422 -10.00 -19.56 2.85
C GLU A 422 -9.40 -18.70 1.73
N ARG A 423 -9.78 -17.42 1.64
CA ARG A 423 -9.20 -16.49 0.67
C ARG A 423 -7.71 -16.28 0.86
N LEU A 424 -7.24 -16.16 2.11
CA LEU A 424 -5.80 -16.04 2.40
C LEU A 424 -5.05 -17.30 1.99
N TYR A 425 -5.59 -18.48 2.33
CA TYR A 425 -5.01 -19.77 1.95
C TYR A 425 -4.85 -19.93 0.43
N ASN A 426 -5.90 -19.60 -0.33
CA ASN A 426 -5.88 -19.66 -1.79
C ASN A 426 -4.92 -18.62 -2.38
N ALA A 427 -5.00 -17.37 -1.92
CA ALA A 427 -4.13 -16.29 -2.42
C ALA A 427 -2.64 -16.57 -2.18
N ALA A 428 -2.28 -17.21 -1.07
CA ALA A 428 -0.90 -17.61 -0.79
C ALA A 428 -0.39 -18.65 -1.78
N SER A 429 -1.19 -19.68 -2.05
CA SER A 429 -0.81 -20.74 -3.00
C SER A 429 -0.65 -20.19 -4.41
N GLU A 430 -1.64 -19.40 -4.86
CA GLU A 430 -1.65 -18.80 -6.19
C GLU A 430 -0.53 -17.77 -6.40
N PHE A 431 -0.13 -17.05 -5.34
CA PHE A 431 1.00 -16.11 -5.41
C PHE A 431 2.33 -16.82 -5.69
N TYR A 432 2.61 -17.94 -5.01
CA TYR A 432 3.86 -18.68 -5.19
C TYR A 432 3.94 -19.39 -6.55
N GLU A 433 2.80 -19.81 -7.10
CA GLU A 433 2.73 -20.32 -8.47
C GLU A 433 3.16 -19.24 -9.48
N GLU A 434 2.68 -18.01 -9.31
CA GLU A 434 3.08 -16.87 -10.15
C GLU A 434 4.55 -16.48 -9.96
N LEU A 435 5.05 -16.52 -8.72
CA LEU A 435 6.46 -16.20 -8.43
C LEU A 435 7.42 -17.16 -9.14
N VAL A 436 7.10 -18.45 -9.15
CA VAL A 436 7.89 -19.49 -9.83
C VAL A 436 7.86 -19.32 -11.35
N TYR A 437 6.81 -18.71 -11.87
CA TYR A 437 6.69 -18.44 -13.29
C TYR A 437 7.61 -17.30 -13.74
N ILE A 438 7.83 -16.28 -12.91
CA ILE A 438 8.72 -15.16 -13.24
C ILE A 438 10.18 -15.40 -12.83
N ALA A 439 10.43 -16.11 -11.72
CA ALA A 439 11.77 -16.29 -11.18
C ALA A 439 12.36 -17.68 -11.52
N PRO A 440 13.64 -17.77 -11.96
CA PRO A 440 14.26 -19.06 -12.24
C PRO A 440 14.23 -19.96 -11.00
N LYS A 441 13.68 -21.18 -11.13
CA LYS A 441 13.61 -22.17 -10.04
C LYS A 441 14.96 -22.42 -9.37
N SER A 442 16.04 -22.45 -10.14
CA SER A 442 17.39 -22.63 -9.63
C SER A 442 17.82 -21.50 -8.69
N TYR A 443 17.43 -20.26 -8.99
CA TYR A 443 17.70 -19.10 -8.14
C TYR A 443 16.86 -19.13 -6.86
N LEU A 444 15.55 -19.38 -6.98
CA LEU A 444 14.67 -19.54 -5.82
C LEU A 444 15.16 -20.64 -4.88
N THR A 445 15.53 -21.81 -5.43
CA THR A 445 16.07 -22.93 -4.65
C THR A 445 17.36 -22.55 -3.92
N LEU A 446 18.29 -21.89 -4.62
CA LEU A 446 19.54 -21.41 -4.03
C LEU A 446 19.25 -20.44 -2.88
N ARG A 447 18.40 -19.43 -3.10
CA ARG A 447 18.13 -18.41 -2.09
C ARG A 447 17.40 -18.94 -0.86
N LEU A 448 16.44 -19.85 -1.03
CA LEU A 448 15.76 -20.52 0.09
C LEU A 448 16.71 -21.41 0.90
N ASN A 449 17.72 -21.99 0.25
CA ASN A 449 18.74 -22.77 0.93
C ASN A 449 19.72 -21.86 1.69
N ASP A 450 20.19 -20.79 1.06
CA ASP A 450 21.16 -19.85 1.64
C ASP A 450 20.59 -19.06 2.81
N SER A 451 19.28 -18.74 2.79
CA SER A 451 18.59 -18.09 3.91
C SER A 451 18.29 -19.03 5.08
N GLY A 452 18.42 -20.35 4.91
CA GLY A 452 17.99 -21.36 5.88
C GLY A 452 16.47 -21.60 5.92
N THR A 453 15.69 -20.86 5.13
CA THR A 453 14.22 -20.94 5.09
C THR A 453 13.71 -22.33 4.74
N LEU A 454 14.41 -23.04 3.84
CA LEU A 454 14.04 -24.41 3.44
C LEU A 454 14.06 -25.37 4.63
N THR A 455 15.06 -25.25 5.50
CA THR A 455 15.15 -26.06 6.72
C THR A 455 14.00 -25.73 7.65
N ASP A 456 13.72 -24.46 7.91
CA ASP A 456 12.64 -24.07 8.82
C ASP A 456 11.26 -24.48 8.31
N TRP A 457 11.01 -24.38 7.00
CA TRP A 457 9.77 -24.84 6.37
C TRP A 457 9.57 -26.36 6.51
N GLN A 458 10.62 -27.17 6.44
CA GLN A 458 10.52 -28.61 6.72
C GLN A 458 10.11 -28.88 8.17
N LYS A 459 10.65 -28.11 9.12
CA LYS A 459 10.23 -28.18 10.53
C LYS A 459 8.75 -27.83 10.68
N TYR A 460 8.31 -26.76 10.01
CA TYR A 460 6.92 -26.31 10.04
C TYR A 460 5.97 -27.35 9.44
N ILE A 461 6.29 -27.96 8.30
CA ILE A 461 5.50 -29.07 7.72
C ILE A 461 5.33 -30.19 8.74
N THR A 462 6.43 -30.65 9.34
CA THR A 462 6.41 -31.75 10.31
C THR A 462 5.53 -31.40 11.52
N HIS A 463 5.65 -30.16 12.00
CA HIS A 463 4.82 -29.66 13.10
C HIS A 463 3.33 -29.60 12.71
N PHE A 464 3.00 -29.00 11.57
CA PHE A 464 1.62 -28.77 11.16
C PHE A 464 0.87 -30.05 10.82
N PHE A 465 1.51 -31.00 10.13
CA PHE A 465 0.90 -32.31 9.85
C PHE A 465 0.96 -33.23 11.07
N GLY A 466 2.03 -33.20 11.87
CA GLY A 466 2.17 -34.01 13.09
C GLY A 466 1.24 -33.59 14.22
N ALA A 467 0.86 -32.32 14.31
CA ALA A 467 -0.10 -31.80 15.28
C ALA A 467 -1.58 -31.95 14.84
N GLY A 468 -1.84 -32.47 13.63
CA GLY A 468 -3.15 -32.42 12.96
C GLY A 468 -4.04 -33.67 13.09
N ASP A 469 -3.57 -34.78 13.65
CA ASP A 469 -4.25 -36.08 13.53
C ASP A 469 -5.09 -36.47 14.76
N ILE A 470 -6.20 -35.75 15.04
CA ILE A 470 -7.24 -36.24 15.97
C ILE A 470 -8.67 -36.25 15.39
N SER A 471 -8.97 -35.69 14.21
CA SER A 471 -10.34 -35.77 13.68
C SER A 471 -10.41 -35.85 12.15
N GLN A 472 -10.70 -37.04 11.64
CA GLN A 472 -10.91 -37.31 10.20
C GLN A 472 -12.37 -37.08 9.73
N GLU A 473 -13.28 -36.59 10.58
CA GLU A 473 -14.73 -36.52 10.26
C GLU A 473 -15.38 -35.17 10.54
N SER A 474 -14.64 -34.06 10.47
CA SER A 474 -15.25 -32.72 10.58
C SER A 474 -15.32 -32.03 9.21
N ALA A 475 -16.45 -31.38 8.91
CA ALA A 475 -16.61 -30.50 7.74
C ALA A 475 -15.71 -29.25 7.78
N LEU A 476 -14.93 -29.07 8.86
CA LEU A 476 -14.00 -27.98 9.07
C LEU A 476 -12.60 -28.38 8.61
N ARG A 477 -11.95 -27.49 7.85
CA ARG A 477 -10.54 -27.61 7.47
C ARG A 477 -9.68 -26.95 8.54
N SER A 478 -8.74 -27.73 9.08
CA SER A 478 -7.82 -27.21 10.09
C SER A 478 -6.90 -26.15 9.50
N THR A 479 -6.82 -24.97 10.13
CA THR A 479 -5.87 -23.92 9.70
C THR A 479 -4.42 -24.35 9.82
N ARG A 480 -4.10 -25.17 10.83
CA ARG A 480 -2.76 -25.77 10.98
C ARG A 480 -2.41 -26.65 9.80
N LYS A 481 -3.34 -27.51 9.37
CA LYS A 481 -3.16 -28.33 8.16
C LYS A 481 -3.01 -27.43 6.92
N GLY A 482 -3.84 -26.39 6.80
CA GLY A 482 -3.73 -25.39 5.74
C GLY A 482 -2.37 -24.70 5.69
N CYS A 483 -1.76 -24.40 6.83
CA CYS A 483 -0.40 -23.86 6.91
C CYS A 483 0.64 -24.84 6.34
N GLY A 484 0.56 -26.12 6.73
CA GLY A 484 1.42 -27.17 6.17
C GLY A 484 1.24 -27.31 4.66
N GLU A 485 -0.01 -27.25 4.18
CA GLU A 485 -0.34 -27.31 2.76
C GLU A 485 0.23 -26.12 1.97
N VAL A 486 0.14 -24.88 2.47
CA VAL A 486 0.76 -23.71 1.83
C VAL A 486 2.27 -23.90 1.64
N ILE A 487 2.98 -24.39 2.67
CA ILE A 487 4.42 -24.63 2.57
C ILE A 487 4.71 -25.74 1.56
N VAL A 488 3.98 -26.85 1.60
CA VAL A 488 4.15 -27.96 0.65
C VAL A 488 3.89 -27.49 -0.78
N HIS A 489 2.82 -26.74 -1.03
CA HIS A 489 2.54 -26.16 -2.34
C HIS A 489 3.67 -25.26 -2.82
N THR A 490 4.18 -24.40 -1.94
CA THR A 490 5.32 -23.53 -2.26
C THR A 490 6.56 -24.34 -2.62
N LEU A 491 6.92 -25.34 -1.81
CA LEU A 491 8.07 -26.21 -2.08
C LEU A 491 7.89 -27.02 -3.37
N MET A 492 6.70 -27.53 -3.65
CA MET A 492 6.40 -28.26 -4.89
C MET A 492 6.49 -27.37 -6.13
N ALA A 493 6.15 -26.09 -6.01
CA ALA A 493 6.30 -25.14 -7.10
C ALA A 493 7.79 -24.85 -7.36
N VAL A 494 8.55 -24.60 -6.30
CA VAL A 494 9.95 -24.14 -6.37
C VAL A 494 10.95 -25.27 -6.65
N LEU A 495 10.81 -26.42 -6.01
CA LEU A 495 11.77 -27.53 -6.06
C LEU A 495 11.42 -28.54 -7.16
N ASP A 496 12.46 -29.07 -7.82
CA ASP A 496 12.31 -30.27 -8.66
C ASP A 496 12.06 -31.50 -7.79
N LYS A 497 11.33 -32.49 -8.33
CA LYS A 497 10.98 -33.74 -7.61
C LYS A 497 12.19 -34.43 -6.96
N SER A 498 13.36 -34.36 -7.58
CA SER A 498 14.60 -34.94 -7.03
C SER A 498 15.15 -34.24 -5.79
N HIS A 499 14.79 -32.98 -5.54
CA HIS A 499 15.19 -32.25 -4.32
C HIS A 499 14.24 -32.53 -3.16
N MET A 500 12.95 -32.77 -3.44
CA MET A 500 11.99 -33.23 -2.42
C MET A 500 12.38 -34.60 -1.86
N ASP A 501 12.90 -35.51 -2.70
CA ASP A 501 13.36 -36.84 -2.28
C ASP A 501 14.71 -36.84 -1.54
N ARG A 502 15.52 -35.79 -1.71
CA ARG A 502 16.88 -35.67 -1.11
C ARG A 502 16.90 -35.09 0.30
N HIS A 503 15.80 -34.52 0.74
CA HIS A 503 15.61 -34.12 2.13
C HIS A 503 14.59 -35.06 2.76
N PRO A 504 14.97 -36.32 3.07
CA PRO A 504 14.09 -37.19 3.83
C PRO A 504 13.74 -36.44 5.11
N VAL A 505 12.45 -36.48 5.48
CA VAL A 505 11.96 -36.04 6.78
C VAL A 505 12.98 -36.49 7.81
N SER A 506 13.75 -35.53 8.32
CA SER A 506 14.71 -35.77 9.39
C SER A 506 14.00 -36.60 10.46
N ALA A 507 14.66 -37.60 11.03
CA ALA A 507 14.02 -38.48 12.02
C ALA A 507 13.18 -37.65 13.00
N SER A 508 11.91 -38.05 13.18
CA SER A 508 11.04 -37.37 14.11
C SER A 508 11.51 -37.63 15.53
N CYS A 509 11.51 -36.60 16.35
CA CYS A 509 11.87 -36.70 17.76
C CYS A 509 10.87 -37.60 18.48
N ASP A 510 11.35 -38.68 19.10
CA ASP A 510 10.51 -39.64 19.81
C ASP A 510 9.98 -39.11 21.15
N ASN A 511 10.40 -37.91 21.57
CA ASN A 511 9.79 -37.24 22.71
C ASN A 511 8.39 -36.70 22.31
N PRO A 512 7.28 -37.25 22.84
CA PRO A 512 5.93 -36.86 22.45
C PRO A 512 5.55 -35.45 22.91
N ARG A 513 6.37 -34.82 23.76
CA ARG A 513 6.21 -33.43 24.21
C ARG A 513 7.27 -32.52 23.62
N CYS A 514 8.03 -32.99 22.64
CA CYS A 514 8.96 -32.12 21.93
C CYS A 514 8.15 -31.01 21.26
N PRO A 515 8.42 -29.73 21.57
CA PRO A 515 7.73 -28.63 20.91
C PRO A 515 8.09 -28.55 19.41
N MET A 516 9.19 -29.20 18.99
CA MET A 516 9.71 -29.18 17.62
C MET A 516 10.34 -30.54 17.26
N PRO A 517 9.55 -31.57 16.88
CA PRO A 517 10.01 -32.95 16.76
C PRO A 517 10.72 -33.26 15.43
N CYS A 518 11.68 -32.43 15.01
CA CYS A 518 12.44 -32.59 13.76
C CYS A 518 13.94 -32.52 14.04
N ASP A 519 14.75 -32.85 13.02
CA ASP A 519 16.22 -32.90 13.09
C ASP A 519 16.73 -33.80 14.22
N ALA A 520 16.01 -34.89 14.53
CA ALA A 520 16.43 -35.81 15.57
C ALA A 520 17.74 -36.50 15.15
N ALA A 521 18.82 -36.11 15.81
CA ALA A 521 20.17 -36.63 15.59
C ALA A 521 20.75 -37.32 16.84
N TYR A 522 20.07 -37.20 17.98
CA TYR A 522 20.49 -37.79 19.25
C TYR A 522 19.83 -39.13 19.47
N ILE A 523 20.58 -40.20 19.28
CA ILE A 523 20.12 -41.55 19.56
C ILE A 523 20.51 -41.94 20.99
N CYS A 524 19.62 -42.66 21.69
CA CYS A 524 19.99 -43.27 22.95
C CYS A 524 21.08 -44.33 22.75
N SER A 525 22.21 -44.19 23.44
CA SER A 525 23.33 -45.14 23.34
C SER A 525 23.01 -46.55 23.84
N GLU A 526 21.94 -46.72 24.64
CA GLU A 526 21.56 -48.01 25.24
C GLU A 526 20.51 -48.76 24.41
N CYS A 527 19.52 -48.06 23.87
CA CYS A 527 18.41 -48.68 23.15
C CYS A 527 18.59 -48.60 21.63
N VAL A 528 19.22 -47.53 21.12
CA VAL A 528 19.47 -47.23 19.70
C VAL A 528 18.19 -47.09 18.84
N ASP A 529 17.02 -47.48 19.37
CA ASP A 529 15.73 -47.45 18.69
C ASP A 529 15.02 -46.10 18.74
N LEU A 530 15.43 -45.20 19.64
CA LEU A 530 14.76 -43.91 19.82
C LEU A 530 15.71 -42.76 19.53
N VAL A 531 15.20 -41.79 18.78
CA VAL A 531 15.91 -40.63 18.24
C VAL A 531 15.30 -39.35 18.80
N TYR A 532 16.16 -38.43 19.22
CA TYR A 532 15.77 -37.17 19.86
C TYR A 532 16.48 -36.00 19.18
N CYS A 533 15.86 -34.85 19.29
CA CYS A 533 16.33 -33.56 18.79
C CYS A 533 17.59 -33.12 19.54
N ASP A 534 17.59 -33.33 20.86
CA ASP A 534 18.66 -32.98 21.77
C ASP A 534 18.60 -33.84 23.05
N VAL A 535 19.61 -33.67 23.91
CA VAL A 535 19.68 -34.35 25.21
C VAL A 535 18.52 -33.96 26.13
N ARG A 536 17.94 -32.76 25.98
CA ARG A 536 16.81 -32.31 26.80
C ARG A 536 15.56 -33.10 26.49
N CYS A 537 15.27 -33.35 25.21
CA CYS A 537 14.14 -34.15 24.77
C CYS A 537 14.26 -35.61 25.23
N LEU A 538 15.46 -36.18 25.11
CA LEU A 538 15.76 -37.51 25.66
C LEU A 538 15.52 -37.55 27.17
N THR A 539 16.03 -36.57 27.91
CA THR A 539 15.91 -36.51 29.38
C THR A 539 14.46 -36.30 29.82
N ALA A 540 13.70 -35.47 29.09
CA ALA A 540 12.29 -35.20 29.36
C ALA A 540 11.41 -36.43 29.14
N ASP A 541 11.61 -37.18 28.05
CA ASP A 541 10.90 -38.44 27.81
C ASP A 541 11.32 -39.53 28.83
N TRP A 542 12.61 -39.58 29.19
CA TRP A 542 13.12 -40.50 30.22
C TRP A 542 12.52 -40.26 31.62
N SER A 543 12.31 -38.99 31.98
CA SER A 543 11.83 -38.57 33.30
C SER A 543 10.32 -38.43 33.42
N ALA A 544 9.56 -38.56 32.32
CA ALA A 544 8.12 -38.39 32.31
C ALA A 544 7.40 -39.45 33.19
N PRO A 545 6.58 -39.03 34.17
CA PRO A 545 5.89 -39.95 35.09
C PRO A 545 4.74 -40.74 34.44
N TRP A 546 4.25 -40.30 33.29
CA TRP A 546 3.17 -40.96 32.55
C TRP A 546 3.76 -41.64 31.31
N ARG A 547 3.94 -42.98 31.38
CA ARG A 547 4.30 -43.82 30.22
C ARG A 547 5.59 -43.42 29.49
N GLY A 548 6.68 -43.04 30.18
CA GLY A 548 8.01 -42.84 29.56
C GLY A 548 8.32 -43.97 28.56
N LEU A 549 8.19 -43.66 27.26
CA LEU A 549 8.25 -44.65 26.19
C LEU A 549 9.68 -45.17 26.12
N HIS A 550 10.63 -44.23 26.22
CA HIS A 550 12.05 -44.49 26.34
C HIS A 550 12.39 -45.48 27.44
N LYS A 551 12.04 -45.18 28.69
CA LYS A 551 12.45 -46.02 29.83
C LYS A 551 12.00 -47.47 29.66
N ARG A 552 10.83 -47.71 29.07
CA ARG A 552 10.31 -49.06 28.80
C ARG A 552 10.98 -49.74 27.61
N VAL A 553 11.17 -49.02 26.50
CA VAL A 553 11.85 -49.54 25.30
C VAL A 553 13.30 -49.87 25.63
N CYS A 554 14.01 -48.95 26.28
CA CYS A 554 15.38 -49.13 26.71
C CYS A 554 15.54 -50.27 27.73
N GLN A 555 14.65 -50.40 28.71
CA GLN A 555 14.68 -51.55 29.63
C GLN A 555 14.43 -52.89 28.92
N ARG A 556 13.47 -52.95 27.99
CA ARG A 556 13.18 -54.18 27.24
C ARG A 556 14.34 -54.58 26.34
N GLN A 557 14.96 -53.64 25.63
CA GLN A 557 16.10 -53.93 24.77
C GLN A 557 17.37 -54.26 25.56
N ALA A 558 17.61 -53.60 26.69
CA ALA A 558 18.69 -53.95 27.62
C ALA A 558 18.52 -55.39 28.16
N MET A 559 17.29 -55.86 28.37
CA MET A 559 17.01 -57.25 28.75
C MET A 559 17.13 -58.23 27.57
N ALA A 560 16.79 -57.81 26.36
CA ALA A 560 16.76 -58.67 25.18
C ALA A 560 18.15 -58.91 24.55
N ASN A 561 19.12 -58.00 24.72
CA ASN A 561 20.38 -58.09 23.95
C ASN A 561 21.66 -57.66 24.73
N PRO A 562 21.99 -58.30 25.87
CA PRO A 562 23.09 -57.89 26.74
C PRO A 562 24.49 -57.98 26.11
N LYS A 563 24.66 -58.76 25.02
CA LYS A 563 25.96 -58.96 24.34
C LYS A 563 26.28 -57.93 23.25
N SER A 564 25.35 -57.05 22.92
CA SER A 564 25.50 -56.14 21.78
C SER A 564 26.20 -54.81 22.11
N ARG A 565 26.48 -54.56 23.39
CA ARG A 565 27.06 -53.29 23.91
C ARG A 565 28.47 -52.93 23.41
N SER A 566 29.25 -53.86 22.86
CA SER A 566 30.62 -53.56 22.42
C SER A 566 30.72 -52.94 21.02
N ASN A 567 29.65 -52.97 20.22
CA ASN A 567 29.75 -52.67 18.78
C ASN A 567 29.01 -51.39 18.32
N TYR A 568 28.40 -50.63 19.22
CA TYR A 568 27.52 -49.49 18.84
C TYR A 568 28.14 -48.09 18.95
N HIS A 569 29.45 -47.98 19.20
CA HIS A 569 30.14 -46.71 18.92
C HIS A 569 30.39 -46.56 17.41
N ARG A 570 29.32 -46.42 16.63
CA ARG A 570 29.38 -45.78 15.31
C ARG A 570 28.62 -44.47 15.41
N ILE A 571 29.38 -43.38 15.40
CA ILE A 571 28.91 -42.13 14.84
C ILE A 571 28.40 -42.47 13.43
N ILE A 572 27.23 -41.99 13.04
CA ILE A 572 26.84 -41.99 11.62
C ILE A 572 27.85 -41.07 10.94
N GLU A 573 28.94 -41.65 10.43
CA GLU A 573 29.82 -40.98 9.50
C GLU A 573 29.00 -40.72 8.24
N ASP A 574 28.72 -39.45 7.98
CA ASP A 574 28.45 -38.97 6.63
C ASP A 574 29.54 -39.55 5.70
N PRO A 575 29.20 -40.28 4.61
CA PRO A 575 30.20 -40.86 3.71
C PRO A 575 31.17 -39.85 3.07
N GLY A 576 31.02 -38.54 3.35
CA GLY A 576 31.77 -37.45 2.72
C GLY A 576 32.98 -36.86 3.47
N ARG A 577 33.29 -37.18 4.74
CA ARG A 577 34.41 -36.50 5.45
C ARG A 577 35.29 -37.43 6.29
N LYS A 578 36.42 -37.85 5.71
CA LYS A 578 37.57 -38.43 6.45
C LYS A 578 38.37 -37.33 7.15
N GLY A 579 38.58 -37.48 8.46
CA GLY A 579 39.54 -36.69 9.24
C GLY A 579 39.65 -37.22 10.67
N MET A 580 40.61 -38.11 10.91
CA MET A 580 40.88 -38.80 12.17
C MET A 580 41.25 -37.84 13.32
N ASN A 581 40.79 -38.16 14.54
CA ASN A 581 41.65 -38.36 15.71
C ASN A 581 40.93 -39.21 16.77
N VAL A 582 41.51 -40.35 17.11
CA VAL A 582 41.10 -41.24 18.21
C VAL A 582 42.14 -41.10 19.33
N VAL A 583 41.69 -40.88 20.57
CA VAL A 583 42.53 -41.02 21.77
C VAL A 583 42.13 -42.33 22.48
N PRO A 584 43.09 -43.21 22.87
CA PRO A 584 42.75 -44.45 23.56
C PRO A 584 42.38 -44.21 25.02
N LYS A 585 41.41 -45.00 25.50
CA LYS A 585 41.09 -45.21 26.92
C LYS A 585 42.26 -45.85 27.67
N SER A 586 42.62 -45.29 28.82
CA SER A 586 43.11 -46.08 29.96
C SER A 586 42.44 -45.57 31.24
N ASP A 587 41.95 -46.52 32.03
CA ASP A 587 41.04 -46.37 33.16
C ASP A 587 41.68 -45.83 34.46
N MET A 588 40.75 -45.38 35.31
CA MET A 588 40.73 -45.35 36.78
C MET A 588 41.25 -44.12 37.56
N ASP A 589 40.23 -43.43 38.10
CA ASP A 589 40.07 -42.98 39.50
C ASP A 589 40.40 -41.53 39.92
N ALA A 590 39.29 -40.89 40.33
CA ALA A 590 39.05 -40.08 41.52
C ALA A 590 39.96 -38.88 41.88
N HIS A 591 39.25 -37.77 42.07
CA HIS A 591 39.58 -36.58 42.88
C HIS A 591 40.48 -35.46 42.30
N THR A 592 39.83 -34.30 42.14
CA THR A 592 40.31 -32.96 42.54
C THR A 592 41.26 -32.20 41.59
N LEU A 593 40.66 -31.25 40.88
CA LEU A 593 40.99 -29.80 40.81
C LEU A 593 42.45 -29.33 40.60
N LEU A 594 42.58 -28.42 39.61
CA LEU A 594 43.52 -27.29 39.45
C LEU A 594 44.72 -27.46 38.49
N TYR A 595 44.55 -26.81 37.33
CA TYR A 595 45.44 -25.82 36.70
C TYR A 595 46.77 -26.19 36.01
N TYR A 596 46.88 -25.52 34.85
CA TYR A 596 48.05 -25.03 34.07
C TYR A 596 48.68 -25.91 32.99
N CYS A 597 48.38 -25.52 31.73
CA CYS A 597 49.32 -25.56 30.62
C CYS A 597 50.57 -24.73 30.96
N GLY A 598 51.73 -25.34 30.81
CA GLY A 598 52.97 -24.65 30.51
C GLY A 598 53.15 -24.48 28.99
N ASN A 599 53.91 -23.46 28.61
CA ASN A 599 54.47 -23.22 27.29
C ASN A 599 54.90 -24.52 26.56
N LYS A 600 54.28 -24.82 25.41
CA LYS A 600 54.86 -24.69 24.07
C LYS A 600 53.90 -25.21 23.01
#